data_AF-A0A3P6A2Z4-F1
#
_entry.id   AF-A0A3P6A2Z4-F1
#
_cell.length_a   1.000
_cell.length_b   1.000
_cell.length_c   1.000
_cell.angle_alpha   90.00
_cell.angle_beta   90.00
_cell.angle_gamma   90.00
#
_symmetry.space_group_name_H-M   'P 1'
#
loop_
_entity.id
_entity.type
_entity.pdbx_description
1 polymer ?
#
loop_
_entity_poly.entity_id
_entity_poly.type
_entity_poly.pdbx_seq_one_letter_code
_entity_poly.pdbx_strand_id
1 'polypeptide(L)'
;MSYSHQNMGSGLSLLLICSICTVVCRSARGYEFGRTYVVRPKGKHQATIVWLHGLGDNGSSSSQLLESLPLPNIKWICPTAPSRPVSLLGGFPCTAWFDVGEISEDLHDDIEGLDASAAHIANLLSTEPTDVKVGIGGFSMGAAVALYSTTCYALGSYGTGHPYTINLRATVGLSGWLPGWRSLRSKIESSNEAARRAASIPIILAHGTSDDVVPYRFGEKSAHSLAMAGFRQVVFKPYEGLGHYTVPKEMEEVVHWLASRLGLEGSS
;
A
#
# COMPACT_ATOMS: atom_id res chain seq x y z
N MET A 1 46.62 -20.29 -53.52
CA MET A 1 46.07 -21.62 -53.17
C MET A 1 46.56 -21.95 -51.76
N SER A 2 45.61 -22.30 -50.89
CA SER A 2 45.81 -23.13 -49.69
C SER A 2 46.69 -22.57 -48.57
N TYR A 3 46.04 -22.11 -47.49
CA TYR A 3 46.49 -22.46 -46.15
C TYR A 3 45.27 -22.75 -45.27
N SER A 4 45.13 -24.04 -44.97
CA SER A 4 44.31 -24.59 -43.90
C SER A 4 45.26 -24.97 -42.76
N HIS A 5 44.96 -24.57 -41.53
CA HIS A 5 45.11 -25.43 -40.35
C HIS A 5 44.28 -24.88 -39.19
N GLN A 6 43.42 -25.75 -38.67
CA GLN A 6 42.65 -25.62 -37.44
C GLN A 6 43.59 -25.71 -36.22
N ASN A 7 43.28 -24.99 -35.12
CA ASN A 7 42.89 -25.64 -33.87
C ASN A 7 42.30 -24.69 -32.81
N MET A 8 41.25 -25.22 -32.16
CA MET A 8 40.72 -25.05 -30.79
C MET A 8 41.31 -23.92 -29.93
N GLY A 9 40.55 -23.06 -29.25
CA GLY A 9 39.35 -23.35 -28.46
C GLY A 9 39.65 -23.07 -26.98
N SER A 10 39.14 -21.96 -26.44
CA SER A 10 38.73 -21.83 -25.04
C SER A 10 37.97 -20.51 -24.88
N GLY A 11 36.66 -20.63 -24.65
CA GLY A 11 35.77 -19.50 -24.41
C GLY A 11 36.09 -18.85 -23.07
N LEU A 12 36.43 -17.57 -23.11
CA LEU A 12 36.26 -16.69 -21.96
C LEU A 12 34.76 -16.48 -21.77
N SER A 13 34.17 -17.26 -20.87
CA SER A 13 32.86 -16.96 -20.30
C SER A 13 33.00 -15.69 -19.46
N LEU A 14 32.62 -14.56 -20.05
CA LEU A 14 32.49 -13.28 -19.37
C LEU A 14 31.34 -13.42 -18.35
N LEU A 15 31.66 -13.68 -17.09
CA LEU A 15 30.74 -13.52 -15.96
C LEU A 15 30.39 -12.03 -15.85
N LEU A 16 29.38 -11.61 -16.62
CA LEU A 16 28.68 -10.36 -16.41
C LEU A 16 27.76 -10.57 -15.20
N ILE A 17 28.35 -10.58 -13.99
CA ILE A 17 27.58 -10.49 -12.76
C ILE A 17 26.93 -9.11 -12.77
N CYS A 18 25.61 -9.12 -13.02
CA CYS A 18 24.73 -7.97 -12.96
C CYS A 18 24.75 -7.38 -11.53
N SER A 19 25.63 -6.41 -11.29
CA SER A 19 25.75 -5.65 -10.03
C SER A 19 24.58 -4.68 -9.77
N ILE A 20 23.36 -5.00 -10.21
CA ILE A 20 22.17 -4.15 -10.01
C ILE A 20 21.23 -4.72 -8.92
N CYS A 21 21.49 -5.92 -8.38
CA CYS A 21 20.60 -6.56 -7.39
C CYS A 21 20.98 -6.40 -5.91
N THR A 22 21.85 -5.45 -5.54
CA THR A 22 22.22 -5.25 -4.13
C THR A 22 22.13 -3.80 -3.67
N VAL A 23 21.05 -3.10 -4.06
CA VAL A 23 20.56 -2.01 -3.22
C VAL A 23 19.69 -2.65 -2.14
N VAL A 24 20.35 -3.24 -1.14
CA VAL A 24 19.74 -3.41 0.17
C VAL A 24 19.50 -1.98 0.66
N CYS A 25 18.26 -1.51 0.50
CA CYS A 25 17.84 -0.25 1.06
C CYS A 25 17.81 -0.41 2.59
N ARG A 26 18.98 -0.24 3.22
CA ARG A 26 19.08 -0.01 4.66
C ARG A 26 18.41 1.33 4.93
N SER A 27 17.15 1.29 5.34
CA SER A 27 16.52 2.42 6.02
C SER A 27 17.42 2.82 7.21
N ALA A 28 17.59 4.11 7.45
CA ALA A 28 18.49 4.67 8.46
C ALA A 28 18.16 4.20 9.89
N ARG A 29 16.94 3.66 10.10
CA ARG A 29 16.62 2.69 11.16
C ARG A 29 16.22 1.38 10.49
N GLY A 30 16.99 0.32 10.72
CA GLY A 30 16.72 -1.01 10.17
C GLY A 30 15.46 -1.61 10.79
N TYR A 31 14.28 -1.25 10.27
CA TYR A 31 13.03 -1.89 10.66
C TYR A 31 13.03 -3.34 10.16
N GLU A 32 12.91 -4.29 11.08
CA GLU A 32 12.73 -5.70 10.75
C GLU A 32 11.24 -5.98 10.62
N PHE A 33 10.77 -6.05 9.37
CA PHE A 33 9.39 -6.40 9.07
C PHE A 33 9.13 -7.87 9.40
N GLY A 34 7.95 -8.14 9.95
CA GLY A 34 7.55 -9.49 10.32
C GLY A 34 7.23 -10.38 9.12
N ARG A 35 6.76 -11.60 9.42
CA ARG A 35 6.44 -12.60 8.39
C ARG A 35 5.40 -12.09 7.39
N THR A 36 5.67 -12.32 6.11
CA THR A 36 4.72 -12.05 5.03
C THR A 36 3.95 -13.32 4.66
N TYR A 37 2.64 -13.18 4.47
CA TYR A 37 1.74 -14.23 4.03
C TYR A 37 1.23 -13.91 2.63
N VAL A 38 1.19 -14.93 1.75
CA VAL A 38 0.80 -14.74 0.35
C VAL A 38 -0.39 -15.64 0.04
N VAL A 39 -1.49 -15.02 -0.36
CA VAL A 39 -2.64 -15.72 -0.94
C VAL A 39 -2.45 -15.72 -2.45
N ARG A 40 -2.32 -16.92 -3.02
CA ARG A 40 -2.15 -17.07 -4.48
C ARG A 40 -3.49 -16.81 -5.18
N PRO A 41 -3.47 -16.23 -6.39
CA PRO A 41 -4.69 -16.11 -7.19
C PRO A 41 -5.21 -17.51 -7.51
N LYS A 42 -6.54 -17.67 -7.44
CA LYS A 42 -7.24 -18.93 -7.75
C LYS A 42 -7.45 -19.11 -9.27
N GLY A 43 -7.42 -18.01 -10.02
CA GLY A 43 -7.54 -17.95 -11.48
C GLY A 43 -6.31 -17.30 -12.14
N LYS A 44 -6.49 -16.77 -13.35
CA LYS A 44 -5.44 -16.04 -14.06
C LYS A 44 -5.02 -14.83 -13.24
N HIS A 45 -3.74 -14.76 -12.88
CA HIS A 45 -3.15 -13.65 -12.15
C HIS A 45 -3.21 -12.37 -12.99
N GLN A 46 -3.96 -11.37 -12.54
CA GLN A 46 -4.13 -10.09 -13.24
C GLN A 46 -3.83 -8.88 -12.35
N ALA A 47 -3.92 -9.05 -11.04
CA ALA A 47 -3.59 -8.01 -10.09
C ALA A 47 -2.90 -8.57 -8.84
N THR A 48 -2.11 -7.73 -8.21
CA THR A 48 -1.51 -7.97 -6.90
C THR A 48 -1.85 -6.80 -5.98
N ILE A 49 -2.37 -7.11 -4.79
CA ILE A 49 -2.66 -6.12 -3.76
C ILE A 49 -1.83 -6.43 -2.52
N VAL A 50 -1.07 -5.45 -2.05
CA VAL A 50 -0.49 -5.50 -0.70
C VAL A 50 -1.56 -5.06 0.29
N TRP A 51 -1.89 -5.89 1.27
CA TRP A 51 -2.90 -5.61 2.29
C TRP A 51 -2.26 -5.45 3.67
N LEU A 52 -2.55 -4.35 4.33
CA LEU A 52 -1.93 -3.94 5.59
C LEU A 52 -2.91 -4.08 6.76
N HIS A 53 -2.50 -4.83 7.78
CA HIS A 53 -3.26 -5.02 9.01
C HIS A 53 -3.23 -3.77 9.91
N GLY A 54 -4.14 -3.72 10.88
CA GLY A 54 -4.19 -2.66 11.90
C GLY A 54 -3.12 -2.81 12.99
N LEU A 55 -3.02 -1.83 13.89
CA LEU A 55 -2.08 -1.84 15.02
C LEU A 55 -2.24 -3.11 15.87
N GLY A 56 -1.14 -3.80 16.17
CA GLY A 56 -1.13 -4.98 17.04
C GLY A 56 -1.57 -6.30 16.40
N ASP A 57 -2.03 -6.27 15.14
CA ASP A 57 -2.41 -7.48 14.37
C ASP A 57 -1.23 -7.98 13.52
N ASN A 58 -1.47 -8.91 12.59
CA ASN A 58 -0.45 -9.52 11.73
C ASN A 58 -1.00 -9.94 10.36
N GLY A 59 -0.09 -10.25 9.43
CA GLY A 59 -0.44 -10.63 8.06
C GLY A 59 -1.22 -11.95 7.94
N SER A 60 -1.15 -12.86 8.93
CA SER A 60 -1.88 -14.14 8.87
C SER A 60 -3.39 -13.93 9.02
N SER A 61 -3.80 -13.06 9.94
CA SER A 61 -5.22 -12.72 10.14
C SER A 61 -5.81 -12.13 8.86
N SER A 62 -5.08 -11.20 8.24
CA SER A 62 -5.46 -10.59 6.96
C SER A 62 -5.53 -11.61 5.83
N SER A 63 -4.57 -12.52 5.71
CA SER A 63 -4.56 -13.50 4.62
C SER A 63 -5.75 -14.45 4.68
N GLN A 64 -6.18 -14.86 5.87
CA GLN A 64 -7.35 -15.73 6.05
C GLN A 64 -8.65 -15.05 5.59
N LEU A 65 -8.84 -13.77 5.94
CA LEU A 65 -9.98 -12.98 5.47
C LEU A 65 -9.97 -12.87 3.94
N LEU A 66 -8.83 -12.49 3.36
CA LEU A 66 -8.72 -12.21 1.92
C LEU A 66 -8.80 -13.47 1.05
N GLU A 67 -8.36 -14.62 1.56
CA GLU A 67 -8.50 -15.91 0.87
C GLU A 67 -9.97 -16.31 0.67
N SER A 68 -10.88 -15.85 1.54
CA SER A 68 -12.30 -16.13 1.42
C SER A 68 -13.01 -15.29 0.35
N LEU A 69 -12.41 -14.17 -0.10
CA LEU A 69 -13.05 -13.26 -1.03
C LEU A 69 -13.14 -13.85 -2.45
N PRO A 70 -14.25 -13.62 -3.18
CA PRO A 70 -14.44 -14.13 -4.54
C PRO A 70 -13.71 -13.25 -5.58
N LEU A 71 -12.40 -13.09 -5.41
CA LEU A 71 -11.51 -12.33 -6.30
C LEU A 71 -10.41 -13.25 -6.86
N PRO A 72 -10.75 -14.18 -7.77
CA PRO A 72 -9.83 -15.25 -8.18
C PRO A 72 -8.58 -14.73 -8.89
N ASN A 73 -8.63 -13.54 -9.49
CA ASN A 73 -7.53 -12.97 -10.28
C ASN A 73 -6.53 -12.14 -9.47
N ILE A 74 -6.78 -11.96 -8.16
CA ILE A 74 -5.94 -11.16 -7.28
C ILE A 74 -5.00 -12.05 -6.45
N LYS A 75 -3.71 -11.73 -6.50
CA LYS A 75 -2.72 -12.17 -5.51
C LYS A 75 -2.74 -11.20 -4.33
N TRP A 76 -2.82 -11.71 -3.10
CA TRP A 76 -2.71 -10.88 -1.90
C TRP A 76 -1.36 -11.09 -1.24
N ILE A 77 -0.68 -9.99 -0.94
CA ILE A 77 0.54 -9.98 -0.13
C ILE A 77 0.21 -9.31 1.20
N CYS A 78 0.27 -10.06 2.29
CA CYS A 78 -0.09 -9.62 3.63
C CYS A 78 1.17 -9.59 4.50
N PRO A 79 1.97 -8.51 4.44
CA PRO A 79 3.12 -8.36 5.32
C PRO A 79 2.69 -8.17 6.78
N THR A 80 3.61 -8.42 7.71
CA THR A 80 3.44 -8.07 9.12
C THR A 80 4.34 -6.89 9.44
N ALA A 81 3.79 -5.87 10.10
CA ALA A 81 4.54 -4.70 10.53
C ALA A 81 5.69 -5.08 11.50
N PRO A 82 6.74 -4.25 11.62
CA PRO A 82 7.78 -4.44 12.62
C PRO A 82 7.19 -4.40 14.05
N SER A 83 7.75 -5.21 14.94
CA SER A 83 7.49 -5.04 16.38
C SER A 83 8.29 -3.86 16.90
N ARG A 84 7.61 -2.78 17.30
CA ARG A 84 8.24 -1.54 17.76
C ARG A 84 7.46 -0.91 18.92
N PRO A 85 8.12 -0.11 19.78
CA PRO A 85 7.42 0.71 20.78
C PRO A 85 6.42 1.65 20.11
N VAL A 86 5.25 1.81 20.73
CA VAL A 86 4.18 2.71 20.26
C VAL A 86 3.88 3.74 21.33
N SER A 87 4.05 5.01 21.00
CA SER A 87 3.88 6.14 21.93
C SER A 87 2.47 6.20 22.53
N LEU A 88 1.43 5.94 21.73
CA LEU A 88 0.01 5.85 22.15
C LEU A 88 -0.21 4.80 23.25
N LEU A 89 0.62 3.75 23.27
CA LEU A 89 0.53 2.65 24.24
C LEU A 89 1.57 2.79 25.37
N GLY A 90 2.06 4.01 25.63
CA GLY A 90 3.07 4.26 26.66
C GLY A 90 4.43 3.59 26.35
N GLY A 91 4.73 3.37 25.07
CA GLY A 91 5.95 2.69 24.63
C GLY A 91 5.88 1.16 24.64
N PHE A 92 4.70 0.56 24.90
CA PHE A 92 4.54 -0.89 24.81
C PHE A 92 4.83 -1.38 23.39
N PRO A 93 5.68 -2.42 23.21
CA PRO A 93 6.01 -2.93 21.89
C PRO A 93 4.89 -3.79 21.30
N CYS A 94 4.45 -3.44 20.10
CA CYS A 94 3.55 -4.27 19.29
C CYS A 94 3.82 -4.05 17.79
N THR A 95 3.11 -4.77 16.93
CA THR A 95 3.25 -4.63 15.48
C THR A 95 2.66 -3.29 15.02
N ALA A 96 3.52 -2.38 14.57
CA ALA A 96 3.13 -1.04 14.15
C ALA A 96 3.92 -0.58 12.92
N TRP A 97 3.21 -0.02 11.93
CA TRP A 97 3.82 0.44 10.69
C TRP A 97 4.62 1.74 10.88
N PHE A 98 4.13 2.62 11.75
CA PHE A 98 4.76 3.88 12.13
C PHE A 98 4.40 4.19 13.58
N ASP A 99 5.15 5.08 14.23
CA ASP A 99 4.81 5.50 15.59
C ASP A 99 3.64 6.50 15.57
N VAL A 100 2.77 6.38 16.56
CA VAL A 100 1.59 7.23 16.75
C VAL A 100 1.50 7.59 18.22
N GLY A 101 1.45 8.88 18.56
CA GLY A 101 1.40 9.35 19.94
C GLY A 101 -0.02 9.58 20.48
N GLU A 102 -0.93 9.96 19.59
CA GLU A 102 -2.35 10.19 19.84
C GLU A 102 -3.10 9.89 18.53
N ILE A 103 -4.43 9.88 18.53
CA ILE A 103 -5.26 9.92 17.32
C ILE A 103 -6.10 11.21 17.40
N SER A 104 -5.52 12.34 17.00
CA SER A 104 -6.03 13.71 17.16
C SER A 104 -5.70 14.57 15.93
N GLU A 105 -6.30 15.75 15.83
CA GLU A 105 -6.10 16.59 14.65
C GLU A 105 -4.73 17.26 14.59
N ASP A 106 -4.04 17.39 15.73
CA ASP A 106 -2.78 18.10 15.92
C ASP A 106 -1.54 17.21 15.93
N LEU A 107 -1.71 15.95 15.54
CA LEU A 107 -0.62 15.00 15.41
C LEU A 107 0.49 15.47 14.49
N HIS A 108 1.71 15.18 14.93
CA HIS A 108 2.87 15.14 14.07
C HIS A 108 2.99 13.72 13.50
N ASP A 109 2.98 13.61 12.18
CA ASP A 109 3.15 12.32 11.51
C ASP A 109 4.59 11.81 11.65
N ASP A 110 4.78 10.53 12.02
CA ASP A 110 6.08 9.83 11.93
C ASP A 110 6.44 9.61 10.46
N ILE A 111 6.88 10.66 9.77
CA ILE A 111 7.21 10.63 8.33
C ILE A 111 8.29 9.58 8.04
N GLU A 112 9.27 9.40 8.93
CA GLU A 112 10.31 8.39 8.76
C GLU A 112 9.72 6.97 8.79
N GLY A 113 8.85 6.67 9.75
CA GLY A 113 8.14 5.39 9.83
C GLY A 113 7.18 5.15 8.66
N LEU A 114 6.45 6.18 8.25
CA LEU A 114 5.55 6.15 7.10
C LEU A 114 6.31 5.88 5.80
N ASP A 115 7.42 6.57 5.56
CA ASP A 115 8.28 6.35 4.40
C ASP A 115 8.91 4.95 4.42
N ALA A 116 9.38 4.48 5.57
CA ALA A 116 9.95 3.14 5.70
C ALA A 116 8.91 2.06 5.36
N SER A 117 7.68 2.20 5.84
CA SER A 117 6.58 1.30 5.51
C SER A 117 6.20 1.37 4.04
N ALA A 118 6.03 2.58 3.49
CA ALA A 118 5.72 2.79 2.08
C ALA A 118 6.80 2.21 1.14
N ALA A 119 8.07 2.35 1.52
CA ALA A 119 9.20 1.77 0.78
C ALA A 119 9.21 0.24 0.84
N HIS A 120 8.91 -0.35 2.00
CA HIS A 120 8.77 -1.80 2.12
C HIS A 120 7.67 -2.34 1.20
N ILE A 121 6.50 -1.70 1.20
CA ILE A 121 5.38 -2.03 0.31
C ILE A 121 5.79 -1.90 -1.15
N ALA A 122 6.44 -0.80 -1.52
CA ALA A 122 6.88 -0.58 -2.88
C ALA A 122 7.85 -1.68 -3.35
N ASN A 123 8.74 -2.15 -2.47
CA ASN A 123 9.63 -3.27 -2.75
C ASN A 123 8.90 -4.60 -2.91
N LEU A 124 7.81 -4.84 -2.18
CA LEU A 124 6.98 -6.03 -2.39
C LEU A 124 6.32 -6.01 -3.77
N LEU A 125 5.79 -4.84 -4.17
CA LEU A 125 5.11 -4.64 -5.45
C LEU A 125 6.07 -4.58 -6.66
N SER A 126 7.34 -4.18 -6.47
CA SER A 126 8.31 -4.09 -7.56
C SER A 126 8.70 -5.44 -8.17
N THR A 127 8.37 -6.53 -7.48
CA THR A 127 8.63 -7.91 -7.94
C THR A 127 7.58 -8.44 -8.91
N GLU A 128 6.48 -7.70 -9.13
CA GLU A 128 5.39 -8.12 -9.99
C GLU A 128 5.69 -7.87 -11.48
N PRO A 129 5.20 -8.74 -12.38
CA PRO A 129 5.28 -8.52 -13.82
C PRO A 129 4.62 -7.21 -14.26
N THR A 130 5.08 -6.63 -15.37
CA THR A 130 4.60 -5.33 -15.86
C THR A 130 3.16 -5.34 -16.36
N ASP A 131 2.62 -6.50 -16.72
CA ASP A 131 1.23 -6.71 -17.13
C ASP A 131 0.27 -6.94 -15.94
N VAL A 132 0.82 -7.14 -14.73
CA VAL A 132 0.03 -7.27 -13.49
C VAL A 132 -0.26 -5.87 -12.91
N LYS A 133 -1.54 -5.62 -12.64
CA LYS A 133 -1.97 -4.37 -11.98
C LYS A 133 -1.63 -4.43 -10.49
N VAL A 134 -0.99 -3.40 -9.95
CA VAL A 134 -0.64 -3.35 -8.53
C VAL A 134 -1.50 -2.37 -7.76
N GLY A 135 -1.93 -2.76 -6.56
CA GLY A 135 -2.72 -1.94 -5.66
C GLY A 135 -2.29 -2.10 -4.20
N ILE A 136 -2.88 -1.27 -3.35
CA ILE A 136 -2.66 -1.32 -1.91
C ILE A 136 -3.98 -1.21 -1.16
N GLY A 137 -4.10 -1.92 -0.05
CA GLY A 137 -5.24 -1.82 0.84
C GLY A 137 -4.84 -1.96 2.30
N GLY A 138 -5.74 -1.63 3.20
CA GLY A 138 -5.53 -1.93 4.61
C GLY A 138 -6.69 -1.52 5.50
N PHE A 139 -6.54 -1.87 6.77
CA PHE A 139 -7.47 -1.56 7.85
C PHE A 139 -6.77 -0.71 8.93
N SER A 140 -7.45 0.29 9.48
CA SER A 140 -6.95 1.13 10.58
C SER A 140 -5.59 1.76 10.27
N MET A 141 -4.55 1.53 11.08
CA MET A 141 -3.19 1.97 10.80
C MET A 141 -2.68 1.51 9.42
N GLY A 142 -3.06 0.32 8.98
CA GLY A 142 -2.73 -0.17 7.64
C GLY A 142 -3.42 0.64 6.54
N ALA A 143 -4.66 1.08 6.73
CA ALA A 143 -5.34 1.99 5.83
C ALA A 143 -4.62 3.35 5.74
N ALA A 144 -4.10 3.85 6.87
CA ALA A 144 -3.33 5.09 6.89
C ALA A 144 -2.04 5.01 6.05
N VAL A 145 -1.32 3.89 6.13
CA VAL A 145 -0.15 3.65 5.27
C VAL A 145 -0.53 3.48 3.80
N ALA A 146 -1.66 2.82 3.51
CA ALA A 146 -2.17 2.68 2.16
C ALA A 146 -2.45 4.03 1.51
N LEU A 147 -3.11 4.93 2.24
CA LEU A 147 -3.39 6.28 1.79
C LEU A 147 -2.11 7.12 1.67
N TYR A 148 -1.21 7.03 2.65
CA TYR A 148 0.08 7.70 2.56
C TYR A 148 0.87 7.29 1.31
N SER A 149 1.01 5.97 1.08
CA SER A 149 1.67 5.42 -0.11
C SER A 149 1.01 5.91 -1.42
N THR A 150 -0.31 6.08 -1.40
CA THR A 150 -1.07 6.63 -2.54
C THR A 150 -0.74 8.11 -2.78
N THR A 151 -0.57 8.89 -1.72
CA THR A 151 -0.09 10.28 -1.86
C THR A 151 1.36 10.35 -2.34
N CYS A 152 2.23 9.43 -1.92
CA CYS A 152 3.60 9.32 -2.43
C CYS A 152 3.61 8.98 -3.93
N TYR A 153 2.76 8.04 -4.36
CA TYR A 153 2.54 7.76 -5.78
C TYR A 153 2.10 9.01 -6.55
N ALA A 154 1.09 9.72 -6.04
CA ALA A 154 0.61 10.93 -6.69
C ALA A 154 1.74 11.97 -6.80
N LEU A 155 2.47 12.24 -5.72
CA LEU A 155 3.61 13.17 -5.71
C LEU A 155 4.80 12.69 -6.55
N GLY A 156 4.96 11.37 -6.72
CA GLY A 156 6.12 10.75 -7.36
C GLY A 156 7.33 10.64 -6.44
N SER A 157 7.16 10.92 -5.15
CA SER A 157 8.22 10.83 -4.14
C SER A 157 7.65 10.50 -2.76
N TYR A 158 8.50 9.89 -1.94
CA TYR A 158 8.34 9.75 -0.50
C TYR A 158 8.41 11.12 0.20
N GLY A 159 8.04 11.18 1.49
CA GLY A 159 8.13 12.40 2.30
C GLY A 159 9.55 12.96 2.42
N THR A 160 10.53 12.06 2.43
CA THR A 160 11.98 12.32 2.42
C THR A 160 12.52 12.82 1.06
N GLY A 161 11.69 12.82 0.01
CA GLY A 161 12.07 13.29 -1.33
C GLY A 161 12.65 12.21 -2.25
N HIS A 162 12.87 10.98 -1.77
CA HIS A 162 13.26 9.87 -2.62
C HIS A 162 12.15 9.52 -3.63
N PRO A 163 12.46 9.08 -4.87
CA PRO A 163 11.44 8.77 -5.87
C PRO A 163 10.54 7.60 -5.49
N TYR A 164 9.23 7.74 -5.70
CA TYR A 164 8.25 6.66 -5.59
C TYR A 164 7.96 6.10 -6.99
N THR A 165 8.39 4.86 -7.25
CA THR A 165 8.45 4.31 -8.61
C THR A 165 7.30 3.36 -8.97
N ILE A 166 6.46 2.97 -8.00
CA ILE A 166 5.39 2.02 -8.23
C ILE A 166 4.16 2.72 -8.81
N ASN A 167 3.66 2.21 -9.93
CA ASN A 167 2.46 2.73 -10.58
C ASN A 167 1.19 2.07 -10.02
N LEU A 168 0.67 2.62 -8.91
CA LEU A 168 -0.53 2.12 -8.25
C LEU A 168 -1.77 2.24 -9.13
N ARG A 169 -2.64 1.23 -9.06
CA ARG A 169 -3.89 1.14 -9.85
C ARG A 169 -5.16 1.20 -9.03
N ALA A 170 -5.08 0.95 -7.73
CA ALA A 170 -6.22 1.04 -6.81
C ALA A 170 -5.75 1.14 -5.36
N THR A 171 -6.51 1.87 -4.56
CA THR A 171 -6.31 1.99 -3.11
C THR A 171 -7.59 1.70 -2.33
N VAL A 172 -7.48 0.89 -1.28
CA VAL A 172 -8.57 0.59 -0.34
C VAL A 172 -8.17 1.06 1.06
N GLY A 173 -9.02 1.83 1.74
CA GLY A 173 -8.82 2.22 3.13
C GLY A 173 -10.06 1.94 3.98
N LEU A 174 -9.96 1.01 4.92
CA LEU A 174 -11.06 0.67 5.84
C LEU A 174 -10.77 1.20 7.24
N SER A 175 -11.70 1.95 7.83
CA SER A 175 -11.64 2.51 9.18
C SER A 175 -10.32 3.21 9.52
N GLY A 176 -9.80 4.00 8.58
CA GLY A 176 -8.48 4.63 8.66
C GLY A 176 -8.52 6.16 8.67
N TRP A 177 -7.34 6.76 8.49
CA TRP A 177 -7.18 8.21 8.31
C TRP A 177 -6.06 8.50 7.31
N LEU A 178 -5.95 9.74 6.83
CA LEU A 178 -4.92 10.19 5.90
C LEU A 178 -3.79 10.94 6.63
N PRO A 179 -2.59 10.37 6.77
CA PRO A 179 -1.42 11.10 7.23
C PRO A 179 -1.01 12.21 6.25
N GLY A 180 -0.40 13.28 6.74
CA GLY A 180 0.17 14.36 5.92
C GLY A 180 -0.84 15.25 5.19
N TRP A 181 -2.15 15.10 5.47
CA TRP A 181 -3.24 15.76 4.74
C TRP A 181 -3.12 17.29 4.69
N ARG A 182 -2.59 17.93 5.75
CA ARG A 182 -2.45 19.41 5.87
C ARG A 182 -1.68 20.04 4.72
N SER A 183 -0.64 19.35 4.23
CA SER A 183 0.25 19.85 3.16
C SER A 183 -0.04 19.25 1.78
N LEU A 184 -0.99 18.32 1.70
CA LEU A 184 -1.20 17.51 0.51
C LEU A 184 -1.59 18.36 -0.70
N ARG A 185 -2.56 19.26 -0.53
CA ARG A 185 -3.08 20.09 -1.62
C ARG A 185 -1.99 20.94 -2.27
N SER A 186 -1.24 21.71 -1.49
CA SER A 186 -0.19 22.58 -2.03
C SER A 186 0.91 21.78 -2.72
N LYS A 187 1.27 20.61 -2.20
CA LYS A 187 2.23 19.71 -2.84
C LYS A 187 1.72 19.17 -4.17
N ILE A 188 0.46 18.75 -4.28
CA ILE A 188 -0.11 18.28 -5.56
C ILE A 188 -0.20 19.43 -6.58
N GLU A 189 -0.66 20.62 -6.16
CA GLU A 189 -0.79 21.80 -7.03
C GLU A 189 0.56 22.30 -7.59
N SER A 190 1.67 22.02 -6.89
CA SER A 190 3.02 22.39 -7.35
C SER A 190 3.53 21.61 -8.57
N SER A 191 2.84 20.55 -9.00
CA SER A 191 3.27 19.71 -10.12
C SER A 191 2.09 19.21 -10.96
N ASN A 192 2.05 19.59 -12.24
CA ASN A 192 1.04 19.11 -13.19
C ASN A 192 1.01 17.58 -13.29
N GLU A 193 2.19 16.95 -13.21
CA GLU A 193 2.28 15.50 -13.26
C GLU A 193 1.71 14.86 -11.98
N ALA A 194 1.94 15.48 -10.81
CA ALA A 194 1.32 15.02 -9.57
C ALA A 194 -0.21 15.17 -9.60
N ALA A 195 -0.72 16.28 -10.12
CA ALA A 195 -2.14 16.49 -10.31
C ALA A 195 -2.78 15.46 -11.25
N ARG A 196 -2.07 15.06 -12.33
CA ARG A 196 -2.53 14.00 -13.24
C ARG A 196 -2.65 12.65 -12.54
N ARG A 197 -1.62 12.24 -11.78
CA ARG A 197 -1.64 10.98 -11.03
C ARG A 197 -2.69 10.96 -9.92
N ALA A 198 -2.84 12.07 -9.18
CA ALA A 198 -3.88 12.21 -8.17
C ALA A 198 -5.29 12.06 -8.77
N ALA A 199 -5.55 12.70 -9.92
CA ALA A 199 -6.84 12.64 -10.57
C ALA A 199 -7.20 11.25 -11.13
N SER A 200 -6.20 10.41 -11.45
CA SER A 200 -6.39 9.12 -12.11
C SER A 200 -6.49 7.92 -11.17
N ILE A 201 -5.94 7.99 -9.95
CA ILE A 201 -5.96 6.85 -9.03
C ILE A 201 -7.35 6.66 -8.39
N PRO A 202 -7.99 5.50 -8.55
CA PRO A 202 -9.22 5.18 -7.84
C PRO A 202 -8.94 4.80 -6.38
N ILE A 203 -9.72 5.37 -5.46
CA ILE A 203 -9.62 5.17 -4.02
C ILE A 203 -11.03 4.85 -3.48
N ILE A 204 -11.17 3.76 -2.73
CA ILE A 204 -12.35 3.52 -1.90
C ILE A 204 -11.97 3.62 -0.43
N LEU A 205 -12.77 4.38 0.29
CA LEU A 205 -12.71 4.54 1.72
C LEU A 205 -14.02 4.03 2.32
N ALA A 206 -13.94 3.28 3.40
CA ALA A 206 -15.10 2.83 4.17
C ALA A 206 -14.86 3.08 5.65
N HIS A 207 -15.91 3.46 6.38
CA HIS A 207 -15.78 3.76 7.81
C HIS A 207 -17.10 3.54 8.54
N GLY A 208 -17.03 2.95 9.73
CA GLY A 208 -18.18 2.81 10.62
C GLY A 208 -18.53 4.11 11.34
N THR A 209 -19.83 4.45 11.42
CA THR A 209 -20.28 5.69 12.10
C THR A 209 -20.16 5.63 13.62
N SER A 210 -20.01 4.42 14.17
CA SER A 210 -19.85 4.15 15.61
C SER A 210 -18.44 3.67 15.97
N ASP A 211 -17.44 3.97 15.13
CA ASP A 211 -16.03 3.66 15.38
C ASP A 211 -15.49 4.51 16.55
N ASP A 212 -15.14 3.85 17.63
CA ASP A 212 -14.65 4.41 18.90
C ASP A 212 -13.12 4.41 19.01
N VAL A 213 -12.41 3.83 18.05
CA VAL A 213 -10.93 3.78 18.00
C VAL A 213 -10.39 4.83 17.04
N VAL A 214 -10.90 4.86 15.82
CA VAL A 214 -10.61 5.88 14.81
C VAL A 214 -11.92 6.61 14.52
N PRO A 215 -12.15 7.79 15.13
CA PRO A 215 -13.43 8.49 14.99
C PRO A 215 -13.83 8.69 13.53
N TYR A 216 -15.08 8.37 13.19
CA TYR A 216 -15.64 8.44 11.82
C TYR A 216 -15.29 9.74 11.07
N ARG A 217 -15.30 10.89 11.77
CA ARG A 217 -14.90 12.20 11.24
C ARG A 217 -13.51 12.21 10.58
N PHE A 218 -12.59 11.33 10.99
CA PHE A 218 -11.26 11.22 10.39
C PHE A 218 -11.31 10.54 9.02
N GLY A 219 -12.18 9.56 8.84
CA GLY A 219 -12.49 9.00 7.51
C GLY A 219 -13.08 10.07 6.58
N GLU A 220 -14.06 10.83 7.06
CA GLU A 220 -14.67 11.93 6.29
C GLU A 220 -13.65 13.01 5.91
N LYS A 221 -12.83 13.44 6.88
CA LYS A 221 -11.78 14.42 6.66
C LYS A 221 -10.72 13.93 5.67
N SER A 222 -10.41 12.64 5.70
CA SER A 222 -9.48 12.01 4.75
C SER A 222 -10.04 12.06 3.33
N ALA A 223 -11.29 11.65 3.14
CA ALA A 223 -11.98 11.72 1.85
C ALA A 223 -12.05 13.17 1.33
N HIS A 224 -12.43 14.11 2.19
CA HIS A 224 -12.51 15.53 1.85
C HIS A 224 -11.14 16.10 1.48
N SER A 225 -10.09 15.78 2.24
CA SER A 225 -8.72 16.28 1.99
C SER A 225 -8.16 15.75 0.67
N LEU A 226 -8.42 14.48 0.33
CA LEU A 226 -8.06 13.91 -0.97
C LEU A 226 -8.80 14.64 -2.11
N ALA A 227 -10.12 14.83 -1.98
CA ALA A 227 -10.90 15.54 -3.00
C ALA A 227 -10.39 16.98 -3.21
N MET A 228 -10.14 17.71 -2.11
CA MET A 228 -9.60 19.07 -2.14
C MET A 228 -8.18 19.15 -2.72
N ALA A 229 -7.40 18.07 -2.62
CA ALA A 229 -6.08 17.96 -3.24
C ALA A 229 -6.12 17.52 -4.72
N GLY A 230 -7.31 17.31 -5.30
CA GLY A 230 -7.48 16.97 -6.72
C GLY A 230 -7.58 15.48 -7.03
N PHE A 231 -7.74 14.62 -6.01
CA PHE A 231 -8.06 13.21 -6.22
C PHE A 231 -9.52 13.06 -6.64
N ARG A 232 -9.76 12.78 -7.93
CA ARG A 232 -11.10 12.83 -8.53
C ARG A 232 -11.89 11.52 -8.45
N GLN A 233 -11.22 10.42 -8.12
CA GLN A 233 -11.83 9.08 -8.08
C GLN A 233 -11.87 8.52 -6.66
N VAL A 234 -12.29 9.35 -5.70
CA VAL A 234 -12.47 8.96 -4.30
C VAL A 234 -13.93 8.60 -4.04
N VAL A 235 -14.18 7.43 -3.48
CA VAL A 235 -15.48 7.00 -2.97
C VAL A 235 -15.37 6.84 -1.46
N PHE A 236 -16.27 7.46 -0.70
CA PHE A 236 -16.38 7.29 0.75
C PHE A 236 -17.70 6.61 1.11
N LYS A 237 -17.64 5.51 1.88
CA LYS A 237 -18.76 4.65 2.22
C LYS A 237 -18.97 4.60 3.74
N PRO A 238 -19.97 5.30 4.29
CA PRO A 238 -20.32 5.16 5.69
C PRO A 238 -21.09 3.87 5.95
N TYR A 239 -20.84 3.25 7.11
CA TYR A 239 -21.57 2.09 7.61
C TYR A 239 -22.20 2.41 8.96
N GLU A 240 -23.53 2.56 8.97
CA GLU A 240 -24.28 2.95 10.17
C GLU A 240 -24.16 1.90 11.28
N GLY A 241 -23.84 2.33 12.50
CA GLY A 241 -23.71 1.46 13.67
C GLY A 241 -22.47 0.57 13.69
N LEU A 242 -21.64 0.58 12.63
CA LEU A 242 -20.41 -0.19 12.58
C LEU A 242 -19.34 0.45 13.47
N GLY A 243 -18.65 -0.38 14.27
CA GLY A 243 -17.52 0.02 15.11
C GLY A 243 -16.17 -0.20 14.42
N HIS A 244 -15.10 -0.40 15.21
CA HIS A 244 -13.74 -0.60 14.67
C HIS A 244 -13.46 -2.05 14.22
N TYR A 245 -14.23 -2.55 13.26
CA TYR A 245 -14.08 -3.88 12.66
C TYR A 245 -14.72 -3.90 11.27
N THR A 246 -14.49 -4.96 10.49
CA THR A 246 -15.10 -5.12 9.17
C THR A 246 -16.35 -6.00 9.19
N VAL A 247 -17.24 -5.81 8.23
CA VAL A 247 -18.46 -6.62 8.06
C VAL A 247 -18.59 -7.19 6.65
N PRO A 248 -19.30 -8.32 6.44
CA PRO A 248 -19.43 -8.93 5.12
C PRO A 248 -19.95 -7.96 4.04
N LYS A 249 -20.96 -7.15 4.36
CA LYS A 249 -21.51 -6.14 3.45
C LYS A 249 -20.46 -5.12 2.98
N GLU A 250 -19.56 -4.71 3.86
CA GLU A 250 -18.46 -3.80 3.52
C GLU A 250 -17.46 -4.48 2.58
N MET A 251 -17.10 -5.72 2.88
CA MET A 251 -16.16 -6.49 2.07
C MET A 251 -16.74 -6.85 0.69
N GLU A 252 -18.05 -7.10 0.58
CA GLU A 252 -18.75 -7.29 -0.70
C GLU A 252 -18.65 -6.04 -1.59
N GLU A 253 -18.82 -4.84 -1.02
CA GLU A 253 -18.62 -3.58 -1.74
C GLU A 253 -17.17 -3.41 -2.20
N VAL A 254 -16.18 -3.75 -1.35
CA VAL A 254 -14.75 -3.73 -1.73
C VAL A 254 -14.48 -4.70 -2.88
N VAL A 255 -15.07 -5.90 -2.84
CA VAL A 255 -14.94 -6.92 -3.89
C VAL A 255 -15.45 -6.40 -5.23
N HIS A 256 -16.70 -5.91 -5.26
CA HIS A 256 -17.29 -5.37 -6.48
C HIS A 256 -16.49 -4.16 -7.01
N TRP A 257 -16.05 -3.28 -6.11
CA TRP A 257 -15.29 -2.11 -6.47
C TRP A 257 -13.92 -2.47 -7.08
N LEU A 258 -13.19 -3.42 -6.47
CA LEU A 258 -11.90 -3.89 -6.98
C LEU A 258 -12.04 -4.57 -8.34
N ALA A 259 -13.00 -5.49 -8.49
CA ALA A 259 -13.26 -6.18 -9.74
C ALA A 259 -13.54 -5.19 -10.88
N SER A 260 -14.38 -4.19 -10.61
CA SER A 260 -14.72 -3.13 -11.56
C SER A 260 -13.52 -2.24 -11.91
N ARG A 261 -12.81 -1.71 -10.90
CA ARG A 261 -11.72 -0.73 -11.12
C ARG A 261 -10.46 -1.33 -11.72
N LEU A 262 -10.18 -2.59 -11.43
CA LEU A 262 -9.05 -3.31 -12.00
C LEU A 262 -9.40 -3.99 -13.33
N GLY A 263 -10.68 -3.98 -13.75
CA GLY A 263 -11.14 -4.61 -14.98
C GLY A 263 -10.76 -6.09 -15.02
N LEU A 264 -11.10 -6.82 -13.96
CA LEU A 264 -10.74 -8.24 -13.82
C LEU A 264 -11.67 -9.09 -14.71
N GLU A 265 -11.10 -10.06 -15.43
CA GLU A 265 -11.86 -10.95 -16.32
C GLU A 265 -12.60 -12.01 -15.49
N GLY A 266 -13.88 -12.26 -15.78
CA GLY A 266 -14.63 -13.37 -15.19
C GLY A 266 -15.11 -13.18 -13.75
N SER A 267 -15.23 -11.93 -13.29
CA SER A 267 -15.74 -11.57 -11.95
C SER A 267 -17.25 -11.24 -11.93
N SER A 268 -18.01 -11.63 -12.97
CA SER A 268 -19.45 -11.39 -13.13
C SER A 268 -20.33 -12.51 -12.56
#